data_AF-A0A928XWQ2-F1
#
_entry.id   AF-A0A928XWQ2-F1
#
_cell.length_a   1.000
_cell.length_b   1.000
_cell.length_c   1.000
_cell.angle_alpha   90.00
_cell.angle_beta   90.00
_cell.angle_gamma   90.00
#
_symmetry.space_group_name_H-M   'P 1'
#
loop_
_entity.id
_entity.type
_entity.pdbx_description
1 polymer ?
#
loop_
_entity_poly.entity_id
_entity_poly.type
_entity_poly.pdbx_seq_one_letter_code
_entity_poly.pdbx_strand_id
1 'polypeptide(L)'
;MKRVLWLLLFLLLPGCERLFFSGPQLRFMEDDFGPPGITASWLGPRTGGVVIVHHGPTHHFHGTRHLNITAAMHRLRASARHLPPGDPARQRMSATYGRMYDFYRTRRDAVMATPYPAYGRGGLNRAAMMPLMPLTL
;
A
#
# COMPACT_ATOMS: atom_id res chain seq x y z
N MET A 1 -10.01 -38.63 -31.45
CA MET A 1 -8.83 -38.31 -30.60
C MET A 1 -8.36 -36.85 -30.70
N LYS A 2 -8.43 -36.18 -31.86
CA LYS A 2 -8.04 -34.75 -32.01
C LYS A 2 -8.83 -33.75 -31.14
N ARG A 3 -10.10 -34.04 -30.79
CA ARG A 3 -10.96 -33.14 -30.00
C ARG A 3 -10.57 -33.04 -28.51
N VAL A 4 -9.99 -34.09 -27.94
CA VAL A 4 -9.55 -34.11 -26.54
C VAL A 4 -8.23 -33.34 -26.36
N LEU A 5 -7.38 -33.34 -27.40
CA LEU A 5 -6.12 -32.60 -27.41
C LEU A 5 -6.35 -31.08 -27.39
N TRP A 6 -7.41 -30.58 -28.04
CA TRP A 6 -7.77 -29.16 -28.02
C TRP A 6 -8.31 -28.69 -26.65
N LEU A 7 -9.02 -29.55 -25.93
CA LEU A 7 -9.51 -29.27 -24.57
C LEU A 7 -8.35 -29.16 -23.56
N LEU A 8 -7.34 -30.01 -23.68
CA LEU A 8 -6.14 -29.95 -22.84
C LEU A 8 -5.27 -28.72 -23.14
N LEU A 9 -5.22 -28.27 -24.40
CA LEU A 9 -4.47 -27.08 -24.78
C LEU A 9 -5.10 -25.78 -24.24
N PHE A 10 -6.44 -25.73 -24.13
CA PHE A 10 -7.15 -24.60 -23.52
C PHE A 10 -6.95 -24.50 -22.00
N LEU A 11 -6.73 -25.64 -21.32
CA LEU A 11 -6.40 -25.71 -19.89
C LEU A 11 -4.96 -25.28 -19.57
N LEU A 12 -4.09 -25.20 -20.59
CA LEU A 12 -2.66 -24.88 -20.46
C LEU A 12 -2.31 -23.47 -20.93
N LEU A 13 -3.27 -22.66 -21.35
CA LEU A 13 -3.04 -21.22 -21.53
C LEU A 13 -3.03 -20.62 -20.12
N PRO A 14 -1.86 -20.27 -19.54
CA PRO A 14 -1.88 -19.47 -18.33
C PRO A 14 -2.58 -18.19 -18.74
N GLY A 15 -3.73 -17.93 -18.12
CA GLY A 15 -4.41 -16.65 -18.25
C GLY A 15 -3.34 -15.58 -18.07
N CYS A 16 -3.09 -14.83 -19.13
CA CYS A 16 -2.22 -13.68 -19.07
C CYS A 16 -2.94 -12.68 -18.18
N GLU A 17 -2.72 -12.77 -16.87
CA GLU A 17 -3.31 -11.87 -15.88
C GLU A 17 -2.65 -10.49 -16.00
N ARG A 18 -3.04 -9.77 -17.05
CA ARG A 18 -2.79 -8.33 -17.17
C ARG A 18 -3.80 -7.56 -16.32
N LEU A 19 -3.81 -7.71 -15.00
CA LEU A 19 -4.62 -6.85 -14.11
C LEU A 19 -4.00 -6.71 -12.71
N PHE A 20 -2.77 -6.18 -12.60
CA PHE A 20 -2.15 -5.94 -11.28
C PHE A 20 -2.56 -4.60 -10.60
N PHE A 21 -3.56 -3.86 -11.12
CA PHE A 21 -3.95 -2.54 -10.57
C PHE A 21 -5.46 -2.29 -10.40
N SER A 22 -6.34 -3.27 -10.65
CA SER A 22 -7.81 -3.08 -10.58
C SER A 22 -8.39 -3.19 -9.15
N GLY A 23 -7.56 -3.09 -8.13
CA GLY A 23 -8.02 -2.99 -6.75
C GLY A 23 -8.48 -1.57 -6.42
N PRO A 24 -9.26 -1.37 -5.35
CA PRO A 24 -9.56 -0.04 -4.83
C PRO A 24 -8.27 0.75 -4.56
N GLN A 25 -8.33 2.06 -4.77
CA GLN A 25 -7.18 2.97 -4.63
C GLN A 25 -7.59 4.19 -3.80
N LEU A 26 -6.67 4.68 -2.98
CA LEU A 26 -6.82 5.95 -2.30
C LEU A 26 -6.09 7.04 -3.07
N ARG A 27 -6.69 8.22 -3.14
CA ARG A 27 -6.07 9.42 -3.71
C ARG A 27 -5.80 10.41 -2.59
N PHE A 28 -4.57 10.89 -2.55
CA PHE A 28 -4.11 11.90 -1.60
C PHE A 28 -3.46 13.04 -2.38
N MET A 29 -3.52 14.24 -1.84
CA MET A 29 -2.65 15.31 -2.28
C MET A 29 -1.24 15.06 -1.76
N GLU A 30 -0.23 15.51 -2.48
CA GLU A 30 1.16 15.46 -1.98
C GLU A 30 1.33 16.11 -0.60
N ASP A 31 0.54 17.16 -0.33
CA ASP A 31 0.54 17.93 0.92
C ASP A 31 0.04 17.14 2.14
N ASP A 32 -0.74 16.08 1.89
CA ASP A 32 -1.27 15.19 2.93
C ASP A 32 -0.17 14.39 3.64
N PHE A 33 1.01 14.28 3.01
CA PHE A 33 2.15 13.51 3.52
C PHE A 33 3.16 14.34 4.32
N GLY A 34 2.98 15.66 4.40
CA GLY A 34 3.85 16.56 5.15
C GLY A 34 4.75 17.43 4.26
N PRO A 35 5.65 18.21 4.88
CA PRO A 35 6.47 19.19 4.17
C PRO A 35 7.54 18.53 3.29
N PRO A 36 7.92 19.18 2.17
CA PRO A 36 8.84 18.60 1.19
C PRO A 36 10.21 18.27 1.78
N GLY A 37 10.69 19.02 2.78
CA GLY A 37 11.95 18.73 3.46
C GLY A 37 12.01 17.35 4.13
N ILE A 38 10.86 16.75 4.45
CA ILE A 38 10.77 15.44 5.10
C ILE A 38 10.36 14.34 4.10
N THR A 39 9.53 14.67 3.12
CA THR A 39 8.95 13.70 2.19
C THR A 39 9.74 13.53 0.89
N ALA A 40 10.60 14.49 0.52
CA ALA A 40 11.31 14.46 -0.76
C ALA A 40 12.19 13.22 -0.97
N SER A 41 12.78 12.67 0.10
CA SER A 41 13.65 11.49 0.03
C SER A 41 12.95 10.23 -0.47
N TRP A 42 11.62 10.18 -0.36
CA TRP A 42 10.86 8.96 -0.62
C TRP A 42 9.66 9.17 -1.54
N LEU A 43 9.14 10.40 -1.61
CA LEU A 43 8.08 10.80 -2.53
C LEU A 43 8.64 11.48 -3.79
N GLY A 44 9.89 11.97 -3.73
CA GLY A 44 10.53 12.73 -4.81
C GLY A 44 10.29 14.25 -4.70
N PRO A 45 10.85 15.04 -5.63
CA PRO A 45 10.72 16.49 -5.63
C PRO A 45 9.26 16.93 -5.79
N ARG A 46 8.81 17.97 -5.09
CA ARG A 46 7.39 18.34 -5.08
C ARG A 46 6.87 18.71 -6.46
N THR A 47 5.77 18.10 -6.88
CA THR A 47 5.09 18.43 -8.15
C THR A 47 3.69 18.99 -7.94
N GLY A 48 3.18 18.97 -6.70
CA GLY A 48 1.81 19.41 -6.39
C GLY A 48 0.76 18.43 -6.90
N GLY A 49 1.17 17.20 -7.21
CA GLY A 49 0.34 16.19 -7.86
C GLY A 49 -0.45 15.32 -6.88
N VAL A 50 -1.21 14.41 -7.46
CA VAL A 50 -1.93 13.35 -6.74
C VAL A 50 -0.98 12.19 -6.46
N VAL A 51 -1.03 11.69 -5.23
CA VAL A 51 -0.40 10.43 -4.84
C VAL A 51 -1.49 9.37 -4.73
N ILE A 52 -1.33 8.31 -5.51
CA ILE A 52 -2.22 7.16 -5.52
C ILE A 52 -1.63 6.11 -4.58
N VAL A 53 -2.40 5.69 -3.59
CA VAL A 53 -2.01 4.65 -2.65
C VAL A 53 -2.85 3.41 -2.91
N HIS A 54 -2.19 2.27 -3.08
CA HIS A 54 -2.84 1.04 -3.48
C HIS A 54 -2.24 -0.19 -2.81
N HIS A 55 -2.99 -1.28 -2.92
CA HIS A 55 -2.56 -2.62 -2.55
C HIS A 55 -1.76 -3.24 -3.69
N GLY A 56 -0.43 -3.23 -3.60
CA GLY A 56 0.44 -3.82 -4.63
C GLY A 56 1.82 -3.19 -4.67
N PRO A 57 2.70 -3.63 -5.57
CA PRO A 57 4.04 -3.05 -5.72
C PRO A 57 4.00 -1.54 -6.01
N THR A 58 4.96 -0.80 -5.44
CA THR A 58 5.17 0.65 -5.68
C THR A 58 5.63 0.87 -7.13
N HIS A 59 5.05 1.84 -7.82
CA HIS A 59 5.37 2.17 -9.20
C HIS A 59 5.42 3.69 -9.41
N HIS A 60 6.27 4.14 -10.32
CA HIS A 60 6.26 5.52 -10.80
C HIS A 60 5.79 5.50 -12.26
N PHE A 61 4.58 6.00 -12.52
CA PHE A 61 3.95 5.94 -13.85
C PHE A 61 3.55 7.35 -14.30
N HIS A 62 4.14 7.84 -15.39
CA HIS A 62 3.75 9.09 -16.08
C HIS A 62 3.37 10.27 -15.16
N GLY A 63 4.26 10.65 -14.23
CA GLY A 63 4.04 11.80 -13.32
C GLY A 63 3.05 11.55 -12.18
N THR A 64 2.38 10.39 -12.14
CA THR A 64 1.54 9.95 -11.03
C THR A 64 2.33 9.03 -10.12
N ARG A 65 2.27 9.29 -8.81
CA ARG A 65 3.02 8.53 -7.81
C ARG A 65 2.15 7.42 -7.26
N HIS A 66 2.51 6.18 -7.52
CA HIS A 66 1.79 5.01 -7.02
C HIS A 66 2.56 4.37 -5.88
N LEU A 67 2.04 4.49 -4.66
CA LEU A 67 2.67 3.96 -3.47
C LEU A 67 1.96 2.71 -2.98
N ASN A 68 2.76 1.69 -2.68
CA ASN A 68 2.28 0.59 -1.86
C ASN A 68 1.82 1.13 -0.49
N ILE A 69 0.61 0.77 -0.08
CA ILE A 69 0.00 1.20 1.18
C ILE A 69 0.85 0.92 2.43
N THR A 70 1.46 -0.27 2.52
CA THR A 70 2.31 -0.65 3.66
C THR A 70 3.55 0.24 3.70
N ALA A 71 4.23 0.41 2.56
CA ALA A 71 5.39 1.29 2.46
C ALA A 71 5.04 2.75 2.76
N ALA A 72 3.91 3.24 2.25
CA ALA A 72 3.41 4.60 2.50
C ALA A 72 3.17 4.83 3.99
N MET A 73 2.47 3.92 4.67
CA MET A 73 2.20 4.03 6.11
C MET A 73 3.48 4.00 6.95
N HIS A 74 4.44 3.12 6.64
CA HIS A 74 5.72 3.08 7.34
C HIS A 74 6.52 4.39 7.17
N ARG A 75 6.62 4.89 5.93
CA ARG A 75 7.32 6.14 5.63
C ARG A 75 6.64 7.34 6.27
N LEU A 76 5.32 7.44 6.18
CA LEU A 76 4.53 8.50 6.80
C LEU A 76 4.74 8.55 8.32
N ARG A 77 4.72 7.40 8.99
CA ARG A 77 5.00 7.30 10.43
C ARG A 77 6.44 7.69 10.77
N ALA A 78 7.42 7.26 9.98
CA ALA A 78 8.81 7.66 10.18
C ALA A 78 8.98 9.17 10.00
N SER A 79 8.38 9.75 8.95
CA SER A 79 8.37 11.18 8.69
C SER A 79 7.71 11.97 9.82
N ALA A 80 6.57 11.52 10.35
CA ALA A 80 5.84 12.23 11.41
C ALA A 80 6.64 12.37 12.72
N ARG A 81 7.57 11.46 12.99
CA ARG A 81 8.47 11.54 14.17
C ARG A 81 9.47 12.69 14.11
N HIS A 82 9.75 13.21 12.92
CA HIS A 82 10.67 14.34 12.73
C HIS A 82 9.97 15.69 12.95
N LEU A 83 8.65 15.69 13.14
CA LEU A 83 7.87 16.91 13.39
C LEU A 83 7.62 17.11 14.90
N PRO A 84 7.68 18.35 15.39
CA PRO A 84 7.36 18.64 16.78
C PRO A 84 5.89 18.28 17.10
N PRO A 85 5.58 17.93 18.35
CA PRO A 85 4.20 17.73 18.78
C PRO A 85 3.40 19.04 18.61
N GLY A 86 2.17 18.95 18.10
CA GLY A 86 1.32 20.10 17.83
C GLY A 86 1.51 20.76 16.45
N ASP A 87 2.48 20.32 15.65
CA ASP A 87 2.65 20.81 14.29
C ASP A 87 1.41 20.47 13.42
N PRO A 88 0.80 21.44 12.71
CA PRO A 88 -0.34 21.19 11.83
C PRO A 88 -0.01 20.17 10.73
N ALA A 89 1.24 20.09 10.26
CA ALA A 89 1.65 19.07 9.31
C ALA A 89 1.60 17.67 9.93
N ARG A 90 1.94 17.52 11.21
CA ARG A 90 1.86 16.25 11.94
C ARG A 90 0.41 15.79 12.10
N GLN A 91 -0.51 16.72 12.37
CA GLN A 91 -1.95 16.43 12.42
C GLN A 91 -2.48 15.96 11.06
N ARG A 92 -2.12 16.65 9.97
CA ARG A 92 -2.47 16.23 8.61
C ARG A 92 -1.94 14.83 8.29
N MET A 93 -0.66 14.57 8.59
CA MET A 93 -0.06 13.25 8.39
C MET A 93 -0.75 12.17 9.23
N SER A 94 -1.20 12.48 10.44
CA SER A 94 -1.99 11.56 11.28
C SER A 94 -3.34 11.23 10.65
N ALA A 95 -4.07 12.24 10.16
CA ALA A 95 -5.34 12.04 9.45
C ALA A 95 -5.17 11.21 8.18
N THR A 96 -4.12 11.49 7.41
CA THR A 96 -3.70 10.74 6.23
C THR A 96 -3.40 9.28 6.58
N TYR A 97 -2.67 9.05 7.67
CA TYR A 97 -2.36 7.72 8.18
C TYR A 97 -3.63 6.96 8.55
N GLY A 98 -4.57 7.59 9.26
CA GLY A 98 -5.86 7.00 9.64
C GLY A 98 -6.65 6.51 8.44
N ARG A 99 -6.78 7.35 7.40
CA ARG A 99 -7.43 6.99 6.14
C ARG A 99 -6.76 5.80 5.43
N MET A 100 -5.42 5.76 5.41
CA MET A 100 -4.68 4.62 4.86
C MET A 100 -4.88 3.37 5.72
N TYR A 101 -4.92 3.51 7.04
CA TYR A 101 -5.12 2.40 7.96
C TYR A 101 -6.50 1.79 7.79
N ASP A 102 -7.56 2.58 7.67
CA ASP A 102 -8.92 2.06 7.44
C ASP A 102 -9.01 1.24 6.15
N PHE A 103 -8.36 1.74 5.09
CA PHE A 103 -8.28 1.02 3.82
C PHE A 103 -7.42 -0.26 3.92
N TYR A 104 -6.31 -0.20 4.67
CA TYR A 104 -5.43 -1.34 4.94
C TYR A 104 -6.09 -2.41 5.82
N ARG A 105 -6.90 -1.99 6.79
CA ARG A 105 -7.46 -2.82 7.85
C ARG A 105 -8.26 -3.99 7.28
N THR A 106 -9.09 -3.76 6.27
CA THR A 106 -9.89 -4.81 5.63
C THR A 106 -9.02 -5.96 5.11
N ARG A 107 -7.90 -5.64 4.46
CA ARG A 107 -6.96 -6.66 3.97
C ARG A 107 -6.19 -7.33 5.10
N ARG A 108 -5.78 -6.56 6.11
CA ARG A 108 -5.14 -7.08 7.31
C ARG A 108 -6.03 -8.09 8.01
N ASP A 109 -7.30 -7.75 8.26
CA ASP A 109 -8.24 -8.58 8.99
C ASP A 109 -8.55 -9.86 8.21
N ALA A 110 -8.70 -9.79 6.88
CA ALA A 110 -8.83 -10.98 6.03
C ALA A 110 -7.60 -11.90 6.11
N VAL A 111 -6.39 -11.34 6.10
CA VAL A 111 -5.15 -12.11 6.26
C VAL A 111 -5.06 -12.75 7.65
N MET A 112 -5.45 -12.02 8.70
CA MET A 112 -5.41 -12.51 10.08
C MET A 112 -6.50 -13.53 10.39
N ALA A 113 -7.66 -13.43 9.74
CA ALA A 113 -8.76 -14.40 9.86
C ALA A 113 -8.45 -15.73 9.16
N THR A 114 -7.43 -15.78 8.30
CA THR A 114 -7.06 -17.00 7.59
C THR A 114 -6.29 -17.96 8.52
N PRO A 115 -6.73 -19.22 8.67
CA PRO A 115 -6.09 -20.17 9.58
C PRO A 115 -4.59 -20.39 9.26
N TYR A 116 -3.78 -20.45 10.31
CA TYR A 116 -2.33 -20.72 10.27
C TYR A 116 -1.84 -21.81 9.30
N PRO A 117 -2.52 -22.97 9.11
CA PRO A 117 -2.03 -24.01 8.20
C PRO A 117 -2.02 -23.60 6.72
N ALA A 118 -2.74 -22.56 6.31
CA ALA A 118 -2.82 -22.15 4.91
C ALA A 118 -1.56 -21.41 4.38
N TYR A 119 -0.65 -20.97 5.26
CA TYR A 119 0.49 -20.13 4.87
C TYR A 119 1.89 -20.73 5.14
N GLY A 120 1.98 -21.99 5.58
CA GLY A 120 3.25 -22.66 5.85
C GLY A 120 4.15 -21.96 6.89
N ARG A 121 5.43 -22.35 6.96
CA ARG A 121 6.45 -21.87 7.94
C ARG A 121 6.69 -20.34 7.93
N GLY A 122 6.15 -19.59 6.96
CA GLY A 122 6.35 -18.13 6.80
C GLY A 122 5.27 -17.24 7.42
N GLY A 123 4.19 -17.81 7.99
CA GLY A 123 3.05 -17.04 8.52
C GLY A 123 3.38 -16.12 9.71
N LEU A 124 4.30 -16.53 10.59
CA LEU A 124 4.68 -15.79 11.81
C LEU A 124 5.37 -14.46 11.52
N ASN A 125 6.14 -14.36 10.42
CA ASN A 125 6.87 -13.14 10.07
C ASN A 125 5.97 -12.02 9.51
N ARG A 126 4.71 -12.31 9.18
CA ARG A 126 3.81 -11.33 8.56
C ARG A 126 3.27 -10.29 9.54
N ALA A 127 2.95 -10.66 10.78
CA ALA A 127 2.48 -9.69 11.77
C ALA A 127 3.53 -8.59 12.04
N ALA A 128 4.82 -8.93 11.97
CA ALA A 128 5.93 -8.00 12.11
C ALA A 128 6.11 -7.05 10.90
N MET A 129 5.63 -7.44 9.71
CA MET A 129 5.66 -6.62 8.49
C MET A 129 4.42 -5.74 8.31
N MET A 130 3.45 -5.80 9.24
CA MET A 130 2.26 -4.96 9.17
C MET A 130 2.54 -3.60 9.80
N PRO A 131 2.02 -2.51 9.21
CA PRO A 131 2.02 -1.21 9.87
C PRO A 131 1.31 -1.35 11.24
N LEU A 132 2.02 -0.97 12.30
CA LEU A 132 1.46 -0.86 13.66
C LEU A 132 0.22 0.04 13.65
N MET A 133 -0.77 -0.23 14.49
CA MET A 133 -2.01 0.58 14.59
C MET A 133 -1.70 2.08 14.70
N PRO A 134 -2.64 2.95 14.26
CA PRO A 134 -2.55 4.38 14.53
C PRO A 134 -2.43 4.58 16.04
N LEU A 135 -1.21 4.84 16.49
CA LEU A 135 -0.98 5.44 17.79
C LEU A 135 -1.22 6.93 17.57
N THR A 136 -1.92 7.55 18.52
CA THR A 136 -2.02 9.00 18.67
C THR A 136 -0.68 9.65 18.32
N LEU A 137 -0.58 10.15 17.08
CA LEU A 137 0.57 10.87 16.56
C LEU A 137 0.52 12.30 17.07
#